data_AF-A0A816T973-F1
#
_entry.id   AF-A0A816T973-F1
#
_cell.length_a   1.000
_cell.length_b   1.000
_cell.length_c   1.000
_cell.angle_alpha   90.00
_cell.angle_beta   90.00
_cell.angle_gamma   90.00
#
_symmetry.space_group_name_H-M   'P 1'
#
loop_
_entity.id
_entity.type
_entity.pdbx_description
1 polymer ?
#
loop_
_entity_poly.entity_id
_entity_poly.type
_entity_poly.pdbx_seq_one_letter_code
_entity_poly.pdbx_strand_id
1 'polypeptide(L)'
;MDKKPTDPDARDPEKPFSLADFEIGRPLGKGKFGRVYLAREVKSHFVVALKVIFKEQIEKYKLHHQLRREMEIQTSLRHPNILRLFGWFDDDERIFLILEYAHGGELYGLLKENGHLTEQQAATYISSLSQALAYCHGKCVIHRDIKPENLLLDHKGRLKIADFGWSVQSSNKRKTMCGTLDYLAPEMVEHRDHDHAVDNWTLGILCYEFLYGNPPFEAESQKDTFKRIVKIDLSFPPQPDVSAEARNLISQLLVKDPSKRLSLTKIMQHPWIVKNADPKGVCLI
;
A
#
# COMPACT_ATOMS: atom_id res chain seq x y z
N MET A 1 48.56 -6.04 -8.97
CA MET A 1 47.14 -5.71 -8.74
C MET A 1 46.35 -6.99 -8.92
N ASP A 2 46.18 -7.74 -7.85
CA ASP A 2 45.43 -8.99 -7.88
C ASP A 2 43.95 -8.69 -8.09
N LYS A 3 43.41 -9.15 -9.22
CA LYS A 3 41.96 -9.16 -9.43
C LYS A 3 41.36 -10.07 -8.36
N LYS A 4 40.49 -9.51 -7.50
CA LYS A 4 39.66 -10.31 -6.59
C LYS A 4 38.97 -11.42 -7.40
N PRO A 5 38.86 -12.64 -6.86
CA PRO A 5 38.11 -13.70 -7.52
C PRO A 5 36.68 -13.22 -7.75
N THR A 6 36.28 -13.14 -9.02
CA THR A 6 34.87 -12.95 -9.38
C THR A 6 34.15 -14.24 -9.04
N ASP A 7 33.16 -14.17 -8.16
CA ASP A 7 32.27 -15.28 -7.83
C ASP A 7 31.68 -15.84 -9.14
N PRO A 8 31.94 -17.11 -9.49
CA PRO A 8 31.47 -17.70 -10.74
C PRO A 8 29.94 -17.78 -10.83
N ASP A 9 29.22 -17.64 -9.71
CA ASP A 9 27.76 -17.57 -9.66
C ASP A 9 27.21 -16.14 -9.70
N ALA A 10 28.08 -15.12 -9.64
CA ALA A 10 27.64 -13.73 -9.77
C ALA A 10 27.13 -13.45 -11.19
N ARG A 11 25.85 -13.06 -11.28
CA ARG A 11 25.22 -12.70 -12.55
C ARG A 11 25.87 -11.45 -13.14
N ASP A 12 26.12 -11.51 -14.46
CA ASP A 12 26.54 -10.35 -15.23
C ASP A 12 25.48 -9.24 -15.14
N PRO A 13 25.79 -8.07 -14.56
CA PRO A 13 24.83 -6.98 -14.42
C PRO A 13 24.38 -6.39 -15.77
N GLU A 14 25.08 -6.68 -16.87
CA GLU A 14 24.70 -6.21 -18.21
C GLU A 14 23.66 -7.09 -18.92
N LYS A 15 23.44 -8.33 -18.43
CA LYS A 15 22.47 -9.24 -19.06
C LYS A 15 21.05 -8.99 -18.51
N PRO A 16 20.06 -8.61 -19.35
CA PRO A 16 18.68 -8.45 -18.91
C PRO A 16 18.07 -9.79 -18.45
N PHE A 17 17.10 -9.72 -17.54
CA PHE A 17 16.36 -10.91 -17.10
C PHE A 17 15.52 -11.48 -18.25
N SER A 18 15.29 -12.78 -18.20
CA SER A 18 14.41 -13.52 -19.09
C SER A 18 13.59 -14.53 -18.28
N LEU A 19 12.54 -15.09 -18.87
CA LEU A 19 11.71 -16.08 -18.18
C LEU A 19 12.51 -17.36 -17.80
N ALA A 20 13.55 -17.69 -18.57
CA ALA A 20 14.41 -18.84 -18.30
C ALA A 20 15.26 -18.69 -17.02
N ASP A 21 15.41 -17.47 -16.51
CA ASP A 21 16.12 -17.20 -15.25
C ASP A 21 15.24 -17.50 -14.00
N PHE A 22 13.98 -17.91 -14.19
CA PHE A 22 13.02 -18.14 -13.11
C PHE A 22 12.31 -19.49 -13.21
N GLU A 23 12.25 -20.18 -12.08
CA GLU A 23 11.33 -21.30 -11.88
C GLU A 23 9.97 -20.75 -11.45
N ILE A 24 8.95 -20.91 -12.30
CA ILE A 24 7.60 -20.43 -12.03
C ILE A 24 6.85 -21.45 -11.17
N GLY A 25 6.37 -21.00 -10.01
CA GLY A 25 5.56 -21.76 -9.08
C GLY A 25 4.06 -21.46 -9.19
N ARG A 26 3.35 -21.61 -8.08
CA ARG A 26 1.90 -21.44 -8.00
C ARG A 26 1.45 -19.99 -8.30
N PRO A 27 0.25 -19.80 -8.85
CA PRO A 27 -0.35 -18.46 -8.92
C PRO A 27 -0.58 -17.90 -7.52
N LEU A 28 -0.29 -16.61 -7.34
CA LEU A 28 -0.52 -15.86 -6.09
C LEU A 28 -1.79 -14.99 -6.19
N GLY A 29 -2.12 -14.50 -7.38
CA GLY A 29 -3.30 -13.65 -7.57
C GLY A 29 -3.51 -13.23 -9.01
N LYS A 30 -4.66 -12.59 -9.26
CA LYS A 30 -5.02 -12.02 -10.56
C LYS A 30 -5.16 -10.51 -10.40
N GLY A 31 -4.28 -9.78 -11.07
CA GLY A 31 -4.38 -8.33 -11.16
C GLY A 31 -5.32 -7.89 -12.29
N LYS A 32 -5.58 -6.59 -12.36
CA LYS A 32 -6.40 -5.99 -13.42
C LYS A 32 -5.87 -6.29 -14.84
N PHE A 33 -4.55 -6.38 -14.99
CA PHE A 33 -3.87 -6.49 -16.29
C PHE A 33 -3.07 -7.79 -16.48
N GLY A 34 -3.30 -8.78 -15.62
CA GLY A 34 -2.59 -10.05 -15.71
C GLY A 34 -2.57 -10.84 -14.42
N ARG A 35 -1.49 -11.57 -14.17
CA ARG A 35 -1.41 -12.56 -13.10
C ARG A 35 -0.09 -12.42 -12.35
N VAL A 36 -0.12 -12.77 -11.07
CA VAL A 36 1.06 -12.80 -10.20
C VAL A 36 1.36 -14.25 -9.86
N TYR A 37 2.62 -14.64 -10.01
CA TYR A 37 3.10 -15.99 -9.72
C TYR A 37 4.19 -15.95 -8.66
N LEU A 38 4.24 -16.97 -7.81
CA LEU A 38 5.44 -17.25 -7.03
C LEU A 38 6.52 -17.69 -8.01
N ALA A 39 7.74 -17.18 -7.87
CA ALA A 39 8.86 -17.63 -8.67
C ALA A 39 10.13 -17.69 -7.83
N ARG A 40 11.10 -18.45 -8.31
CA ARG A 40 12.44 -18.53 -7.72
C ARG A 40 13.47 -18.24 -8.80
N GLU A 41 14.34 -17.27 -8.57
CA GLU A 41 15.47 -17.00 -9.47
C GLU A 41 16.42 -18.19 -9.40
N VAL A 42 16.81 -18.73 -10.57
CA VAL A 42 17.47 -20.04 -10.69
C VAL A 42 18.85 -20.05 -10.02
N LYS A 43 19.62 -18.96 -10.14
CA LYS A 43 21.03 -18.90 -9.71
C LYS A 43 21.17 -18.68 -8.21
N SER A 44 20.51 -17.66 -7.68
CA SER A 44 20.56 -17.25 -6.29
C SER A 44 19.52 -17.95 -5.43
N HIS A 45 18.62 -18.74 -6.03
CA HIS A 45 17.47 -19.37 -5.37
C HIS A 45 16.57 -18.39 -4.63
N PHE A 46 16.62 -17.11 -5.00
CA PHE A 46 15.90 -16.06 -4.30
C PHE A 46 14.43 -16.07 -4.72
N VAL A 47 13.53 -16.13 -3.73
CA VAL A 47 12.09 -16.21 -3.96
C VAL A 47 11.52 -14.83 -4.21
N VAL A 48 10.76 -14.70 -5.28
CA VAL A 48 10.15 -13.46 -5.77
C VAL A 48 8.69 -13.67 -6.17
N ALA A 49 7.96 -12.57 -6.33
CA ALA A 49 6.67 -12.57 -7.01
C ALA A 49 6.85 -12.02 -8.43
N LEU A 50 6.43 -12.76 -9.44
CA LEU A 50 6.51 -12.34 -10.84
C LEU A 50 5.12 -11.87 -11.31
N LYS A 51 4.95 -10.56 -11.46
CA LYS A 51 3.71 -9.97 -12.01
C LYS A 51 3.83 -9.90 -13.53
N VAL A 52 3.01 -10.66 -14.21
CA VAL A 52 2.93 -10.77 -15.66
C VAL A 52 1.83 -9.86 -16.18
N ILE A 53 2.15 -8.99 -17.12
CA ILE A 53 1.24 -8.01 -17.74
C ILE A 53 1.26 -8.22 -19.25
N PHE A 54 0.09 -8.35 -19.88
CA PHE A 54 0.01 -8.58 -21.34
C PHE A 54 0.07 -7.26 -22.12
N LYS A 55 0.96 -7.17 -23.13
CA LYS A 55 1.14 -5.97 -23.95
C LYS A 55 -0.14 -5.56 -24.69
N GLU A 56 -0.91 -6.52 -25.18
CA GLU A 56 -2.23 -6.29 -25.80
C GLU A 56 -3.19 -5.51 -24.87
N GLN A 57 -3.19 -5.82 -23.57
CA GLN A 57 -4.04 -5.10 -22.61
C GLN A 57 -3.54 -3.67 -22.36
N ILE A 58 -2.23 -3.46 -22.37
CA ILE A 58 -1.64 -2.12 -22.23
C ILE A 58 -2.05 -1.24 -23.41
N GLU A 59 -2.00 -1.76 -24.63
CA GLU A 59 -2.41 -1.06 -25.85
C GLU A 59 -3.91 -0.76 -25.84
N LYS A 60 -4.73 -1.78 -25.59
CA LYS A 60 -6.20 -1.67 -25.55
C LYS A 60 -6.70 -0.58 -24.60
N TYR A 61 -6.07 -0.46 -23.42
CA TYR A 61 -6.45 0.51 -22.40
C TYR A 61 -5.56 1.76 -22.37
N LYS A 62 -4.61 1.90 -23.31
CA LYS A 62 -3.65 3.02 -23.41
C LYS A 62 -2.86 3.29 -22.12
N LEU A 63 -2.37 2.24 -21.47
CA LEU A 63 -1.79 2.30 -20.12
C LEU A 63 -0.28 2.51 -20.08
N HIS A 64 0.40 2.64 -21.23
CA HIS A 64 1.87 2.73 -21.30
C HIS A 64 2.44 3.80 -20.34
N HIS A 65 1.85 5.00 -20.33
CA HIS A 65 2.29 6.08 -19.45
C HIS A 65 2.06 5.79 -17.96
N GLN A 66 0.96 5.12 -17.62
CA GLN A 66 0.63 4.77 -16.24
C GLN A 66 1.59 3.69 -15.72
N LEU A 67 1.80 2.62 -16.49
CA LEU A 67 2.70 1.54 -16.12
C LEU A 67 4.15 2.02 -16.00
N ARG A 68 4.62 2.81 -16.96
CA ARG A 68 5.97 3.39 -16.92
C ARG A 68 6.17 4.24 -15.67
N ARG A 69 5.20 5.10 -15.33
CA ARG A 69 5.24 5.91 -14.12
C ARG A 69 5.24 5.05 -12.85
N GLU A 70 4.40 4.01 -12.77
CA GLU A 70 4.36 3.07 -11.64
C GLU A 70 5.75 2.45 -11.42
N MET A 71 6.36 1.94 -12.49
CA MET A 71 7.69 1.34 -12.46
C MET A 71 8.79 2.33 -12.04
N GLU A 72 8.79 3.55 -12.61
CA GLU A 72 9.74 4.61 -12.26
C GLU A 72 9.63 5.01 -10.79
N ILE A 73 8.40 5.23 -10.30
CA ILE A 73 8.13 5.55 -8.89
C ILE A 73 8.60 4.40 -8.01
N GLN A 74 8.09 3.18 -8.22
CA GLN A 74 8.35 2.05 -7.33
C GLN A 74 9.84 1.66 -7.29
N THR A 75 10.56 1.75 -8.42
CA THR A 75 12.01 1.49 -8.46
C THR A 75 12.79 2.47 -7.58
N SER A 76 12.34 3.73 -7.51
CA SER A 76 12.97 4.81 -6.72
C SER A 76 12.72 4.74 -5.20
N LEU A 77 11.76 3.91 -4.78
CA LEU A 77 11.36 3.77 -3.38
C LEU A 77 12.12 2.61 -2.70
N ARG A 78 12.75 2.91 -1.56
CA ARG A 78 13.49 1.97 -0.73
C ARG A 78 13.08 2.21 0.73
N HIS A 79 12.08 1.47 1.18
CA HIS A 79 11.55 1.55 2.54
C HIS A 79 11.11 0.16 3.00
N PRO A 80 11.33 -0.24 4.27
CA PRO A 80 10.97 -1.57 4.75
C PRO A 80 9.47 -1.91 4.60
N ASN A 81 8.60 -0.90 4.62
CA ASN A 81 7.15 -1.06 4.46
C ASN A 81 6.61 -0.74 3.05
N ILE A 82 7.47 -0.69 2.04
CA ILE A 82 7.06 -0.55 0.62
C ILE A 82 7.52 -1.81 -0.12
N LEU A 83 6.62 -2.44 -0.88
CA LEU A 83 6.93 -3.65 -1.64
C LEU A 83 8.00 -3.34 -2.69
N ARG A 84 9.14 -4.04 -2.62
CA ARG A 84 10.27 -3.75 -3.51
C ARG A 84 10.00 -4.24 -4.93
N LEU A 85 10.25 -3.38 -5.92
CA LEU A 85 10.47 -3.76 -7.31
C LEU A 85 11.97 -3.97 -7.53
N PHE A 86 12.39 -5.21 -7.76
CA PHE A 86 13.79 -5.56 -7.99
C PHE A 86 14.24 -5.24 -9.41
N GLY A 87 13.33 -5.37 -10.37
CA GLY A 87 13.59 -5.13 -11.77
C GLY A 87 12.41 -5.57 -12.63
N TRP A 88 12.60 -5.52 -13.94
CA TRP A 88 11.63 -5.96 -14.92
C TRP A 88 12.31 -6.46 -16.18
N PHE A 89 11.57 -7.20 -16.99
CA PHE A 89 11.95 -7.61 -18.35
C PHE A 89 10.69 -7.80 -19.19
N ASP A 90 10.84 -7.96 -20.49
CA ASP A 90 9.74 -8.22 -21.40
C ASP A 90 10.09 -9.30 -22.44
N ASP A 91 9.05 -9.90 -23.02
CA ASP A 91 9.12 -10.71 -24.23
C ASP A 91 8.18 -10.11 -25.29
N ASP A 92 8.00 -10.76 -26.43
CA ASP A 92 7.19 -10.24 -27.53
C ASP A 92 5.74 -9.91 -27.12
N GLU A 93 5.19 -10.59 -26.11
CA GLU A 93 3.78 -10.50 -25.73
C GLU A 93 3.54 -9.87 -24.35
N ARG A 94 4.54 -9.89 -23.46
CA ARG A 94 4.34 -9.68 -22.02
C ARG A 94 5.45 -8.82 -21.40
N ILE A 95 5.09 -8.11 -20.34
CA ILE A 95 6.01 -7.44 -19.42
C ILE A 95 5.97 -8.16 -18.08
N PHE A 96 7.14 -8.38 -17.49
CA PHE A 96 7.33 -9.08 -16.22
C PHE A 96 7.94 -8.13 -15.20
N LEU A 97 7.27 -7.94 -14.07
CA LEU A 97 7.82 -7.20 -12.93
C LEU A 97 8.29 -8.20 -11.86
N ILE A 98 9.54 -8.05 -11.42
CA ILE A 98 10.16 -8.89 -10.40
C ILE A 98 10.00 -8.19 -9.04
N LEU A 99 9.07 -8.67 -8.23
CA LEU A 99 8.65 -8.05 -6.97
C LEU A 99 9.11 -8.85 -5.76
N GLU A 100 9.24 -8.18 -4.62
CA GLU A 100 9.34 -8.81 -3.30
C GLU A 100 8.15 -9.75 -3.07
N TYR A 101 8.44 -10.97 -2.62
CA TYR A 101 7.41 -11.91 -2.23
C TYR A 101 6.92 -11.63 -0.79
N ALA A 102 5.70 -11.12 -0.68
CA ALA A 102 5.00 -10.94 0.59
C ALA A 102 4.22 -12.22 0.93
N HIS A 103 4.85 -13.09 1.74
CA HIS A 103 4.34 -14.43 2.03
C HIS A 103 2.99 -14.46 2.77
N GLY A 104 2.74 -13.51 3.66
CA GLY A 104 1.53 -13.41 4.47
C GLY A 104 0.30 -12.94 3.69
N GLY A 105 0.42 -12.71 2.38
CA GLY A 105 -0.70 -12.33 1.53
C GLY A 105 -1.22 -10.94 1.82
N GLU A 106 -2.50 -10.71 1.50
CA GLU A 106 -3.20 -9.44 1.68
C GLU A 106 -3.64 -9.26 3.14
N LEU A 107 -3.40 -8.07 3.70
CA LEU A 107 -3.88 -7.68 5.02
C LEU A 107 -5.42 -7.74 5.09
N TYR A 108 -6.10 -7.50 3.96
CA TYR A 108 -7.54 -7.66 3.85
C TYR A 108 -8.01 -9.08 4.24
N GLY A 109 -7.28 -10.12 3.82
CA GLY A 109 -7.57 -11.50 4.19
C GLY A 109 -7.49 -11.70 5.70
N LEU A 110 -6.39 -11.24 6.32
CA LEU A 110 -6.22 -11.29 7.78
C LEU A 110 -7.34 -10.55 8.53
N LEU A 111 -7.73 -9.37 8.04
CA LEU A 111 -8.80 -8.59 8.64
C LEU A 111 -10.15 -9.31 8.56
N LYS A 112 -10.48 -9.89 7.41
CA LYS A 112 -11.74 -10.63 7.22
C LYS A 112 -11.78 -11.92 8.03
N GLU A 113 -10.66 -12.64 8.14
CA GLU A 113 -10.56 -13.86 8.96
C GLU A 113 -10.75 -13.56 10.45
N ASN A 114 -10.17 -12.47 10.95
CA ASN A 114 -10.27 -12.09 12.36
C ASN A 114 -11.51 -11.25 12.70
N GLY A 115 -12.21 -10.72 11.68
CA GLY A 115 -13.28 -9.73 11.82
C GLY A 115 -12.74 -8.33 12.13
N HIS A 116 -11.84 -8.20 13.10
CA HIS A 116 -11.09 -6.97 13.39
C HIS A 116 -9.70 -7.33 13.97
N LEU A 117 -8.82 -6.34 14.04
CA LEU A 117 -7.50 -6.46 14.64
C LEU A 117 -7.50 -6.02 16.10
N THR A 118 -6.50 -6.46 16.85
CA THR A 118 -6.21 -5.91 18.18
C THR A 118 -5.64 -4.50 18.07
N GLU A 119 -5.73 -3.72 19.15
CA GLU A 119 -5.14 -2.37 19.17
C GLU A 119 -3.62 -2.39 18.91
N GLN A 120 -2.90 -3.39 19.42
CA GLN A 120 -1.47 -3.55 19.17
C GLN A 120 -1.19 -3.74 17.67
N GLN A 121 -1.91 -4.64 17.00
CA GLN A 121 -1.74 -4.87 15.56
C GLN A 121 -2.09 -3.62 14.75
N ALA A 122 -3.25 -3.01 15.03
CA ALA A 122 -3.69 -1.80 14.36
C ALA A 122 -2.69 -0.65 14.54
N ALA A 123 -2.23 -0.40 15.77
CA ALA A 123 -1.23 0.64 16.05
C ALA A 123 0.10 0.38 15.35
N THR A 124 0.55 -0.87 15.30
CA THR A 124 1.79 -1.28 14.61
C THR A 124 1.71 -1.01 13.11
N TYR A 125 0.58 -1.37 12.47
CA TYR A 125 0.37 -1.12 11.05
C TYR A 125 0.18 0.36 10.73
N ILE A 126 -0.58 1.11 11.54
CA ILE A 126 -0.76 2.56 11.36
C ILE A 126 0.55 3.32 11.53
N SER A 127 1.38 2.94 12.50
CA SER A 127 2.73 3.50 12.68
C SER A 127 3.61 3.22 11.45
N SER A 128 3.63 1.96 10.98
CA SER A 128 4.41 1.54 9.80
C SER A 128 3.98 2.26 8.52
N LEU A 129 2.67 2.41 8.31
CA LEU A 129 2.11 3.16 7.19
C LEU A 129 2.46 4.65 7.27
N SER A 130 2.38 5.26 8.46
CA SER A 130 2.74 6.66 8.66
C SER A 130 4.20 6.93 8.30
N GLN A 131 5.11 6.02 8.68
CA GLN A 131 6.54 6.09 8.32
C GLN A 131 6.74 5.97 6.80
N ALA A 132 6.09 5.00 6.17
CA ALA A 132 6.20 4.77 4.72
C ALA A 132 5.65 5.95 3.90
N LEU A 133 4.50 6.50 4.30
CA LEU A 133 3.89 7.65 3.65
C LEU A 133 4.73 8.92 3.85
N ALA A 134 5.30 9.14 5.03
CA ALA A 134 6.21 10.26 5.26
C ALA A 134 7.45 10.17 4.37
N TYR A 135 7.99 8.96 4.19
CA TYR A 135 9.08 8.70 3.24
C TYR A 135 8.66 9.01 1.78
N CYS A 136 7.48 8.57 1.36
CA CYS A 136 6.94 8.88 0.02
C CYS A 136 6.75 10.39 -0.19
N HIS A 137 6.15 11.08 0.78
CA HIS A 137 5.91 12.53 0.72
C HIS A 137 7.23 13.31 0.65
N GLY A 138 8.26 12.87 1.37
CA GLY A 138 9.62 13.42 1.26
C GLY A 138 10.25 13.28 -0.13
N LYS A 139 9.74 12.35 -0.96
CA LYS A 139 10.09 12.18 -2.38
C LYS A 139 9.06 12.76 -3.35
N CYS A 140 8.11 13.55 -2.83
CA CYS A 140 6.98 14.11 -3.57
C CYS A 140 6.08 13.05 -4.22
N VAL A 141 6.04 11.83 -3.67
CA VAL A 141 5.15 10.74 -4.12
C VAL A 141 3.92 10.70 -3.22
N ILE A 142 2.74 10.75 -3.82
CA ILE A 142 1.45 10.58 -3.13
C ILE A 142 0.81 9.30 -3.64
N HIS A 143 0.38 8.41 -2.73
CA HIS A 143 -0.10 7.07 -3.08
C HIS A 143 -1.53 7.07 -3.65
N ARG A 144 -2.48 7.68 -2.93
CA ARG A 144 -3.90 7.90 -3.32
C ARG A 144 -4.81 6.66 -3.44
N ASP A 145 -4.31 5.45 -3.27
CA ASP A 145 -5.13 4.22 -3.21
C ASP A 145 -4.66 3.26 -2.11
N ILE A 146 -4.43 3.80 -0.90
CA ILE A 146 -4.09 2.98 0.27
C ILE A 146 -5.37 2.34 0.81
N LYS A 147 -5.40 1.01 0.85
CA LYS A 147 -6.53 0.18 1.33
C LYS A 147 -6.03 -1.23 1.66
N PRO A 148 -6.73 -2.02 2.48
CA PRO A 148 -6.24 -3.33 2.95
C PRO A 148 -5.87 -4.30 1.83
N GLU A 149 -6.52 -4.25 0.67
CA GLU A 149 -6.23 -5.10 -0.50
C GLU A 149 -4.89 -4.76 -1.16
N ASN A 150 -4.42 -3.51 -1.01
CA ASN A 150 -3.12 -3.05 -1.49
C ASN A 150 -2.03 -3.11 -0.40
N LEU A 151 -2.34 -3.69 0.76
CA LEU A 151 -1.39 -3.87 1.85
C LEU A 151 -1.08 -5.37 1.99
N LEU A 152 0.18 -5.73 1.81
CA LEU A 152 0.64 -7.10 1.92
C LEU A 152 1.43 -7.32 3.21
N LEU A 153 1.60 -8.58 3.62
CA LEU A 153 2.41 -8.97 4.77
C LEU A 153 3.61 -9.82 4.34
N ASP A 154 4.82 -9.47 4.79
CA ASP A 154 5.98 -10.33 4.59
C ASP A 154 6.00 -11.53 5.56
N HIS A 155 7.00 -12.40 5.42
CA HIS A 155 7.16 -13.61 6.24
C HIS A 155 7.34 -13.34 7.75
N LYS A 156 7.58 -12.09 8.16
CA LYS A 156 7.67 -11.69 9.57
C LYS A 156 6.42 -10.96 10.05
N GLY A 157 5.40 -10.83 9.20
CA GLY A 157 4.22 -10.00 9.47
C GLY A 157 4.49 -8.51 9.44
N ARG A 158 5.50 -8.08 8.67
CA ARG A 158 5.69 -6.66 8.36
C ARG A 158 4.78 -6.25 7.21
N LEU A 159 4.09 -5.14 7.39
CA LEU A 159 3.28 -4.50 6.35
C LEU A 159 4.14 -4.01 5.18
N LYS A 160 3.64 -4.23 3.96
CA LYS A 160 4.19 -3.79 2.67
C LYS A 160 3.12 -3.10 1.85
N ILE A 161 3.29 -1.80 1.58
CA ILE A 161 2.45 -1.08 0.62
C ILE A 161 2.76 -1.61 -0.78
N ALA A 162 1.75 -2.14 -1.45
CA ALA A 162 1.77 -2.58 -2.84
C ALA A 162 0.94 -1.62 -3.71
N ASP A 163 1.04 -1.82 -5.03
CA ASP A 163 0.27 -1.12 -6.08
C ASP A 163 0.37 0.41 -6.10
N PHE A 164 1.42 0.90 -6.77
CA PHE A 164 1.62 2.34 -7.03
C PHE A 164 0.92 2.81 -8.31
N GLY A 165 -0.04 2.04 -8.85
CA GLY A 165 -0.71 2.34 -10.12
C GLY A 165 -1.47 3.67 -10.14
N TRP A 166 -1.90 4.17 -8.98
CA TRP A 166 -2.52 5.50 -8.82
C TRP A 166 -1.57 6.57 -8.27
N SER A 167 -0.32 6.20 -8.00
CA SER A 167 0.64 7.13 -7.42
C SER A 167 1.06 8.20 -8.41
N VAL A 168 1.37 9.38 -7.88
CA VAL A 168 1.88 10.51 -8.68
C VAL A 168 3.07 11.13 -7.97
N GLN A 169 4.04 11.58 -8.77
CA GLN A 169 5.10 12.45 -8.30
C GLN A 169 4.72 13.91 -8.58
N SER A 170 4.31 14.66 -7.56
CA SER A 170 3.84 16.03 -7.71
C SER A 170 3.78 16.78 -6.38
N SER A 171 4.24 18.03 -6.37
CA SER A 171 4.11 18.96 -5.24
C SER A 171 2.82 19.81 -5.27
N ASN A 172 2.02 19.70 -6.34
CA ASN A 172 0.89 20.62 -6.60
C ASN A 172 -0.46 19.99 -6.24
N LYS A 173 -1.42 20.85 -5.85
CA LYS A 173 -2.81 20.46 -5.59
C LYS A 173 -3.51 19.97 -6.86
N ARG A 174 -4.47 19.04 -6.71
CA ARG A 174 -5.16 18.37 -7.84
C ARG A 174 -6.66 18.21 -7.64
N LYS A 175 -7.38 18.01 -8.76
CA LYS A 175 -8.84 17.80 -8.82
C LYS A 175 -9.29 16.38 -9.21
N THR A 176 -8.38 15.48 -9.60
CA THR A 176 -8.73 14.15 -10.10
C THR A 176 -9.29 13.27 -8.97
N MET A 177 -10.52 12.78 -9.11
CA MET A 177 -11.12 11.78 -8.21
C MET A 177 -10.57 10.38 -8.55
N CYS A 178 -9.89 9.72 -7.61
CA CYS A 178 -9.41 8.34 -7.72
C CYS A 178 -9.34 7.69 -6.32
N GLY A 179 -9.39 6.35 -6.26
CA GLY A 179 -9.39 5.56 -5.02
C GLY A 179 -10.67 4.74 -4.82
N THR A 180 -10.69 3.88 -3.79
CA THR A 180 -11.91 3.17 -3.35
C THR A 180 -12.85 4.13 -2.61
N LEU A 181 -14.15 4.05 -2.89
CA LEU A 181 -15.18 4.99 -2.43
C LEU A 181 -15.12 5.25 -0.91
N ASP A 182 -14.95 4.20 -0.13
CA ASP A 182 -15.00 4.25 1.33
C ASP A 182 -13.77 4.92 1.98
N TYR A 183 -12.72 5.17 1.20
CA TYR A 183 -11.47 5.81 1.63
C TYR A 183 -11.31 7.24 1.13
N LEU A 184 -12.27 7.75 0.35
CA LEU A 184 -12.21 9.09 -0.22
C LEU A 184 -12.32 10.16 0.86
N ALA A 185 -11.44 11.14 0.81
CA ALA A 185 -11.51 12.31 1.68
C ALA A 185 -12.65 13.27 1.26
N PRO A 186 -13.23 14.05 2.17
CA PRO A 186 -14.34 14.97 1.87
C PRO A 186 -14.05 15.93 0.72
N GLU A 187 -12.86 16.48 0.64
CA GLU A 187 -12.42 17.38 -0.43
C GLU A 187 -12.37 16.68 -1.80
N MET A 188 -12.13 15.36 -1.86
CA MET A 188 -12.17 14.60 -3.12
C MET A 188 -13.61 14.36 -3.55
N VAL A 189 -14.51 14.05 -2.61
CA VAL A 189 -15.96 13.89 -2.86
C VAL A 189 -16.59 15.21 -3.30
N GLU A 190 -16.16 16.34 -2.72
CA GLU A 190 -16.60 17.69 -3.07
C GLU A 190 -15.89 18.27 -4.31
N HIS A 191 -15.06 17.48 -5.02
CA HIS A 191 -14.28 17.90 -6.19
C HIS A 191 -13.39 19.14 -5.97
N ARG A 192 -12.92 19.32 -4.73
CA ARG A 192 -11.99 20.38 -4.35
C ARG A 192 -10.55 19.95 -4.60
N ASP A 193 -9.68 20.96 -4.66
CA ASP A 193 -8.24 20.76 -4.75
C ASP A 193 -7.72 20.04 -3.49
N HIS A 194 -7.01 18.94 -3.69
CA HIS A 194 -6.44 18.13 -2.61
C HIS A 194 -4.92 17.99 -2.75
N ASP A 195 -4.25 17.75 -1.63
CA ASP A 195 -2.81 17.50 -1.51
C ASP A 195 -2.54 16.19 -0.75
N HIS A 196 -1.36 16.04 -0.16
CA HIS A 196 -0.94 14.86 0.58
C HIS A 196 -1.78 14.59 1.85
N ALA A 197 -2.55 15.57 2.34
CA ALA A 197 -3.40 15.39 3.52
C ALA A 197 -4.55 14.39 3.31
N VAL A 198 -4.82 13.96 2.07
CA VAL A 198 -5.73 12.83 1.79
C VAL A 198 -5.20 11.52 2.37
N ASP A 199 -3.88 11.31 2.37
CA ASP A 199 -3.29 10.09 2.93
C ASP A 199 -3.51 10.04 4.46
N ASN A 200 -3.51 11.19 5.15
CA ASN A 200 -3.82 11.28 6.57
C ASN A 200 -5.28 10.89 6.86
N TRP A 201 -6.22 11.31 6.00
CA TRP A 201 -7.61 10.86 6.08
C TRP A 201 -7.71 9.34 5.90
N THR A 202 -7.03 8.80 4.89
CA THR A 202 -7.01 7.37 4.61
C THR A 202 -6.46 6.55 5.78
N LEU A 203 -5.45 7.06 6.52
CA LEU A 203 -4.99 6.44 7.76
C LEU A 203 -6.07 6.43 8.87
N GLY A 204 -6.92 7.46 8.94
CA GLY A 204 -8.05 7.48 9.86
C GLY A 204 -9.10 6.42 9.51
N ILE A 205 -9.41 6.27 8.22
CA ILE A 205 -10.32 5.22 7.72
C ILE A 205 -9.76 3.84 8.03
N LEU A 206 -8.49 3.58 7.68
CA LEU A 206 -7.83 2.31 7.96
C LEU A 206 -7.74 2.00 9.45
N CYS A 207 -7.43 2.99 10.30
CA CYS A 207 -7.36 2.78 11.74
C CYS A 207 -8.72 2.34 12.29
N TYR A 208 -9.79 2.99 11.84
CA TYR A 208 -11.15 2.59 12.20
C TYR A 208 -11.45 1.17 11.69
N GLU A 209 -11.22 0.91 10.41
CA GLU A 209 -11.52 -0.38 9.80
C GLU A 209 -10.73 -1.52 10.42
N PHE A 210 -9.45 -1.32 10.76
CA PHE A 210 -8.67 -2.31 11.50
C PHE A 210 -9.29 -2.63 12.85
N LEU A 211 -9.85 -1.64 13.55
CA LEU A 211 -10.39 -1.83 14.89
C LEU A 211 -11.84 -2.32 14.91
N TYR A 212 -12.63 -2.00 13.87
CA TYR A 212 -14.07 -2.28 13.82
C TYR A 212 -14.48 -3.25 12.70
N GLY A 213 -13.55 -3.62 11.82
CA GLY A 213 -13.74 -4.59 10.74
C GLY A 213 -14.35 -4.04 9.44
N ASN A 214 -14.91 -2.84 9.47
CA ASN A 214 -15.52 -2.18 8.31
C ASN A 214 -15.22 -0.66 8.32
N PRO A 215 -15.21 0.01 7.15
CA PRO A 215 -15.00 1.45 7.07
C PRO A 215 -16.10 2.26 7.80
N PRO A 216 -15.77 3.43 8.40
CA PRO A 216 -16.70 4.18 9.25
C PRO A 216 -17.89 4.79 8.50
N PHE A 217 -17.74 5.03 7.19
CA PHE A 217 -18.74 5.72 6.37
C PHE A 217 -19.42 4.82 5.34
N GLU A 218 -19.11 3.52 5.34
CA GLU A 218 -19.75 2.55 4.45
C GLU A 218 -21.28 2.60 4.62
N ALA A 219 -21.99 2.51 3.50
CA ALA A 219 -23.44 2.55 3.43
C ALA A 219 -23.93 1.75 2.21
N GLU A 220 -25.23 1.44 2.16
CA GLU A 220 -25.83 0.65 1.08
C GLU A 220 -25.69 1.30 -0.31
N SER A 221 -25.66 2.63 -0.37
CA SER A 221 -25.54 3.37 -1.63
C SER A 221 -24.35 4.32 -1.61
N GLN A 222 -23.68 4.45 -2.77
CA GLN A 222 -22.60 5.41 -2.97
C GLN A 222 -23.00 6.83 -2.57
N LYS A 223 -24.24 7.22 -2.87
CA LYS A 223 -24.77 8.55 -2.53
C LYS A 223 -24.83 8.75 -1.03
N ASP A 224 -25.15 7.72 -0.27
CA ASP A 224 -25.23 7.80 1.19
C ASP A 224 -23.84 7.75 1.83
N THR A 225 -22.93 6.92 1.32
CA THR A 225 -21.49 6.95 1.70
C THR A 225 -20.92 8.36 1.55
N PHE A 226 -21.15 9.00 0.40
CA PHE A 226 -20.69 10.38 0.16
C PHE A 226 -21.30 11.39 1.12
N LYS A 227 -22.60 11.29 1.43
CA LYS A 227 -23.22 12.16 2.43
C LYS A 227 -22.58 11.99 3.81
N ARG A 228 -22.30 10.75 4.21
CA ARG A 228 -21.68 10.44 5.52
C ARG A 228 -20.25 10.98 5.58
N ILE A 229 -19.46 10.81 4.53
CA ILE A 229 -18.11 11.39 4.40
C ILE A 229 -18.17 12.93 4.52
N VAL A 230 -19.02 13.59 3.74
CA VAL A 230 -19.09 15.07 3.70
C VAL A 230 -19.58 15.67 5.02
N LYS A 231 -20.44 14.95 5.75
CA LYS A 231 -20.97 15.36 7.06
C LYS A 231 -20.08 14.95 8.23
N ILE A 232 -19.07 14.11 8.01
CA ILE A 232 -18.29 13.46 9.07
C ILE A 232 -19.23 12.72 10.03
N ASP A 233 -20.12 11.91 9.47
CA ASP A 233 -21.07 11.10 10.23
C ASP A 233 -20.39 9.86 10.83
N LEU A 234 -19.48 10.14 11.78
CA LEU A 234 -18.61 9.17 12.44
C LEU A 234 -19.25 8.71 13.75
N SER A 235 -19.43 7.41 13.90
CA SER A 235 -19.87 6.78 15.14
C SER A 235 -18.94 5.65 15.53
N PHE A 236 -18.80 5.43 16.84
CA PHE A 236 -18.01 4.34 17.40
C PHE A 236 -18.96 3.35 18.06
N PRO A 237 -19.17 2.15 17.49
CA PRO A 237 -20.01 1.15 18.14
C PRO A 237 -19.38 0.69 19.46
N PRO A 238 -20.21 0.21 20.42
CA PRO A 238 -19.72 -0.23 21.73
C PRO A 238 -18.92 -1.54 21.67
N GLN A 239 -19.00 -2.27 20.55
CA GLN A 239 -18.24 -3.49 20.31
C GLN A 239 -17.60 -3.45 18.91
N PRO A 240 -16.34 -3.90 18.78
CA PRO A 240 -15.43 -4.30 19.86
C PRO A 240 -15.07 -3.14 20.81
N ASP A 241 -14.63 -3.46 22.03
CA ASP A 241 -14.20 -2.45 23.00
C ASP A 241 -12.87 -1.83 22.57
N VAL A 242 -12.97 -0.64 21.99
CA VAL A 242 -11.83 0.16 21.53
C VAL A 242 -11.54 1.25 22.56
N SER A 243 -10.27 1.51 22.83
CA SER A 243 -9.86 2.50 23.82
C SER A 243 -10.25 3.93 23.43
N ALA A 244 -10.41 4.79 24.43
CA ALA A 244 -10.63 6.22 24.20
C ALA A 244 -9.45 6.86 23.44
N GLU A 245 -8.23 6.36 23.64
CA GLU A 245 -7.02 6.86 22.97
C GLU A 245 -7.03 6.52 21.47
N ALA A 246 -7.46 5.31 21.08
CA ALA A 246 -7.63 4.93 19.68
C ALA A 246 -8.70 5.79 18.98
N ARG A 247 -9.88 5.91 19.62
CA ARG A 247 -10.97 6.77 19.11
C ARG A 247 -10.51 8.22 18.96
N ASN A 248 -9.71 8.71 19.91
CA ASN A 248 -9.16 10.07 19.84
C ASN A 248 -8.23 10.26 18.64
N LEU A 249 -7.34 9.30 18.34
CA LEU A 249 -6.52 9.34 17.12
C LEU A 249 -7.38 9.39 15.86
N ILE A 250 -8.38 8.50 15.76
CA ILE A 250 -9.29 8.46 14.61
C ILE A 250 -10.01 9.80 14.43
N SER A 251 -10.55 10.38 15.50
CA SER A 251 -11.23 11.69 15.45
C SER A 251 -10.31 12.85 15.07
N GLN A 252 -9.01 12.77 15.35
CA GLN A 252 -8.01 13.77 14.92
C GLN A 252 -7.59 13.61 13.44
N LEU A 253 -7.84 12.45 12.83
CA LEU A 253 -7.55 12.17 11.42
C LEU A 253 -8.77 12.40 10.52
N LEU A 254 -9.95 11.97 10.96
CA LEU A 254 -11.22 12.11 10.23
C LEU A 254 -11.84 13.50 10.43
N VAL A 255 -11.04 14.52 10.10
CA VAL A 255 -11.41 15.94 10.17
C VAL A 255 -11.70 16.47 8.77
N LYS A 256 -12.83 17.18 8.60
CA LYS A 256 -13.26 17.72 7.31
C LYS A 256 -12.25 18.70 6.70
N ASP A 257 -11.68 19.57 7.52
CA ASP A 257 -10.66 20.52 7.10
C ASP A 257 -9.29 19.81 7.04
N PRO A 258 -8.69 19.63 5.84
CA PRO A 258 -7.42 18.91 5.69
C PRO A 258 -6.28 19.53 6.49
N SER A 259 -6.30 20.87 6.68
CA SER A 259 -5.25 21.59 7.41
C SER A 259 -5.24 21.31 8.92
N LYS A 260 -6.37 20.81 9.45
CA LYS A 260 -6.53 20.48 10.87
C LYS A 260 -6.27 19.01 11.17
N ARG A 261 -6.07 18.17 10.15
CA ARG A 261 -5.76 16.75 10.34
C ARG A 261 -4.41 16.59 11.01
N LEU A 262 -4.30 15.60 11.88
CA LEU A 262 -3.04 15.24 12.50
C LEU A 262 -2.00 14.88 11.41
N SER A 263 -0.80 15.46 11.47
CA SER A 263 0.26 15.17 10.51
C SER A 263 0.84 13.77 10.73
N LEU A 264 1.45 13.15 9.70
CA LEU A 264 2.08 11.82 9.80
C LEU A 264 3.09 11.74 10.97
N THR A 265 3.89 12.80 11.17
CA THR A 265 4.83 12.89 12.30
C THR A 265 4.11 12.85 13.64
N LYS A 266 2.99 13.56 13.77
CA LYS A 266 2.22 13.61 15.01
C LYS A 266 1.43 12.33 15.26
N ILE A 267 1.03 11.59 14.21
CA ILE A 267 0.43 10.25 14.37
C ILE A 267 1.41 9.33 15.10
N MET A 268 2.67 9.29 14.66
CA MET A 268 3.70 8.44 15.28
C MET A 268 4.01 8.80 16.74
N GLN A 269 3.70 10.04 17.14
CA GLN A 269 3.88 10.55 18.51
C GLN A 269 2.60 10.44 19.36
N HIS A 270 1.48 10.01 18.76
CA HIS A 270 0.21 9.94 19.47
C HIS A 270 0.30 8.92 20.62
N PRO A 271 -0.25 9.22 21.82
CA PRO A 271 -0.15 8.32 22.99
C PRO A 271 -0.56 6.89 22.69
N TRP A 272 -1.67 6.72 21.95
CA TRP A 272 -2.14 5.40 21.53
C TRP A 272 -1.11 4.61 20.70
N ILE A 273 -0.41 5.26 19.77
CA ILE A 273 0.62 4.62 18.93
C ILE A 273 1.84 4.28 19.77
N VAL A 274 2.34 5.23 20.56
CA VAL A 274 3.53 5.05 21.41
C VAL A 274 3.33 3.91 22.40
N LYS A 275 2.10 3.74 22.92
CA LYS A 275 1.75 2.71 23.89
C LYS A 275 1.58 1.32 23.27
N ASN A 276 0.98 1.22 22.08
CA ASN A 276 0.52 -0.05 21.53
C ASN A 276 1.36 -0.60 20.37
N ALA A 277 2.05 0.24 19.60
CA ALA A 277 2.77 -0.22 18.41
C ALA A 277 4.02 -1.04 18.79
N ASP A 278 4.25 -2.17 18.10
CA ASP A 278 5.50 -2.91 18.22
C ASP A 278 6.66 -2.09 17.60
N PRO A 279 7.73 -1.77 18.34
CA PRO A 279 8.86 -0.98 17.84
C PRO A 279 9.60 -1.61 16.64
N LYS A 280 9.48 -2.92 16.44
CA LYS A 280 10.06 -3.64 15.28
C LYS A 280 9.20 -3.53 14.02
N GLY A 281 7.97 -3.01 14.13
CA GLY A 281 7.03 -2.84 13.03
C GLY A 281 6.56 -4.17 12.44
N VAL A 282 6.42 -5.19 13.29
CA VAL A 282 5.97 -6.54 12.91
C VAL A 282 4.82 -6.97 13.80
N CYS A 283 3.85 -7.65 13.22
CA CYS A 283 2.80 -8.34 13.96
C CYS A 283 3.06 -9.83 13.81
N LEU A 284 3.02 -10.59 14.91
CA LEU A 284 3.00 -12.05 14.78
C LEU A 284 1.68 -12.43 14.09
N ILE A 285 1.82 -13.15 12.97
CA ILE A 285 0.72 -13.71 12.19
C ILE A 285 0.42 -15.10 12.72
#